data_AF-A0A349E143-F1
#
_entry.id   AF-A0A349E143-F1
#
_cell.length_a   1.000
_cell.length_b   1.000
_cell.length_c   1.000
_cell.angle_alpha   90.00
_cell.angle_beta   90.00
_cell.angle_gamma   90.00
#
_symmetry.space_group_name_H-M   'P 1'
#
loop_
_entity.id
_entity.type
_entity.pdbx_description
1 polymer ?
#
loop_
_entity_poly.entity_id
_entity_poly.type
_entity_poly.pdbx_seq_one_letter_code
_entity_poly.pdbx_strand_id
1 'polypeptide(L)' 'MHHFSTIEQAFEYFLENIYPNLSPAEKNKVKNTKYEYYKEGVKVSHKRMMRVMNEYADFEISYNIQPKSSK' A
#
# COMPACT_ATOMS: atom_id res chain seq x y z
N MET A 1 3.97 4.03 13.78
CA MET A 1 4.19 3.05 12.69
C MET A 1 3.09 2.02 12.78
N HIS A 2 2.42 1.70 11.67
CA HIS A 2 1.33 0.73 11.64
C HIS A 2 1.81 -0.55 10.97
N HIS A 3 1.42 -1.70 11.51
CA HIS A 3 1.71 -3.01 10.93
C HIS A 3 0.45 -3.57 10.29
N PHE A 4 0.62 -4.12 9.09
CA PHE A 4 -0.47 -4.68 8.29
C PHE A 4 -0.13 -6.12 7.91
N SER A 5 -1.17 -6.95 7.78
CA SER A 5 -1.00 -8.36 7.42
C SER A 5 -0.85 -8.56 5.91
N THR A 6 -1.29 -7.59 5.10
CA THR A 6 -1.18 -7.64 3.63
C THR A 6 -0.75 -6.30 3.03
N ILE A 7 -0.25 -6.35 1.79
CA ILE A 7 0.13 -5.15 1.04
C ILE A 7 -1.10 -4.28 0.73
N GLU A 8 -2.26 -4.88 0.45
CA GLU A 8 -3.51 -4.16 0.20
C GLU A 8 -3.95 -3.35 1.41
N GLN A 9 -3.88 -3.92 2.62
CA GLN A 9 -4.23 -3.20 3.85
C GLN A 9 -3.31 -1.98 4.08
N ALA A 10 -2.01 -2.16 3.86
CA ALA A 10 -1.06 -1.05 3.93
C ALA A 10 -1.35 0.01 2.86
N PHE A 11 -1.69 -0.43 1.65
CA PHE A 11 -1.98 0.46 0.53
C PHE A 11 -3.29 1.24 0.72
N GLU A 12 -4.33 0.61 1.28
CA GLU A 12 -5.58 1.28 1.69
C GLU A 12 -5.28 2.38 2.71
N TYR A 13 -4.52 2.05 3.76
CA TYR A 13 -4.12 3.02 4.77
C TYR A 13 -3.36 4.19 4.16
N PHE A 14 -2.45 3.94 3.22
CA PHE A 14 -1.75 4.97 2.45
C PHE A 14 -2.74 5.88 1.71
N LEU A 15 -3.74 5.32 1.01
CA LEU A 15 -4.73 6.10 0.26
C LEU A 15 -5.64 6.94 1.15
N GLU A 16 -5.93 6.48 2.37
CA GLU A 16 -6.80 7.16 3.33
C GLU A 16 -6.07 8.22 4.16
N ASN A 17 -4.81 8.00 4.54
CA ASN A 17 -4.13 8.80 5.56
C ASN A 17 -2.94 9.60 5.01
N ILE A 18 -2.28 9.11 3.95
CA ILE A 18 -1.06 9.73 3.41
C ILE A 18 -1.37 10.46 2.10
N TYR A 19 -2.06 9.80 1.16
CA TYR A 19 -2.45 10.37 -0.13
C TYR A 19 -3.17 11.73 -0.03
N PRO A 20 -4.10 11.98 0.93
CA PRO A 20 -4.77 13.28 1.03
C PRO A 20 -3.82 14.46 1.30
N ASN A 21 -2.66 14.18 1.91
CA ASN A 21 -1.67 15.19 2.28
C ASN A 21 -0.62 15.44 1.18
N LEU A 22 -0.62 14.63 0.11
CA LEU A 22 0.27 14.83 -1.03
C LEU A 22 -0.07 16.12 -1.79
N SER A 23 0.95 16.73 -2.39
CA SER A 23 0.79 17.87 -3.29
C SER A 23 -0.02 17.49 -4.53
N PRO A 24 -0.60 18.46 -5.25
CA PRO A 24 -1.34 18.19 -6.49
C PRO A 24 -0.52 17.41 -7.55
N ALA A 25 0.77 17.70 -7.67
CA ALA A 25 1.66 17.03 -8.62
C ALA A 25 1.87 15.54 -8.27
N GLU A 26 2.07 15.23 -6.99
CA GLU A 26 2.23 13.86 -6.49
C GLU A 26 0.92 13.08 -6.59
N LYS A 27 -0.22 13.70 -6.22
CA LYS A 27 -1.55 13.10 -6.39
C LYS A 27 -1.81 12.71 -7.84
N ASN A 28 -1.35 13.50 -8.80
CA ASN A 28 -1.49 13.20 -10.22
C ASN A 28 -0.70 11.95 -10.64
N LYS A 29 0.49 11.74 -10.07
CA LYS A 29 1.31 10.53 -10.31
C LYS A 29 0.66 9.26 -9.75
N VAL A 30 -0.05 9.36 -8.64
CA VAL A 30 -0.73 8.22 -7.98
C VAL A 30 -2.14 7.98 -8.52
N LYS A 31 -2.75 8.98 -9.18
CA LYS A 31 -4.16 8.99 -9.61
C LYS A 31 -4.61 7.70 -10.32
N ASN A 32 -3.83 7.24 -11.29
CA ASN A 32 -4.20 6.04 -12.06
C ASN A 32 -4.18 4.79 -11.19
N THR A 33 -3.15 4.63 -10.34
CA THR A 33 -3.06 3.49 -9.43
C THR A 33 -4.20 3.49 -8.41
N LYS A 34 -4.55 4.66 -7.84
CA LYS A 34 -5.72 4.80 -6.97
C LYS A 34 -7.01 4.41 -7.68
N TYR A 35 -7.22 4.91 -8.90
CA TYR A 35 -8.43 4.61 -9.69
C TYR A 35 -8.53 3.12 -10.00
N GLU A 36 -7.45 2.51 -10.48
CA GLU A 36 -7.39 1.07 -10.79
C GLU A 36 -7.62 0.20 -9.55
N TYR A 37 -7.16 0.64 -8.38
CA TYR A 37 -7.29 -0.11 -7.14
C TYR A 37 -8.76 -0.27 -6.69
N TYR A 38 -9.59 0.77 -6.85
CA TYR A 38 -11.02 0.69 -6.52
C TYR A 38 -11.90 0.19 -7.68
N LYS A 39 -11.34 -0.04 -8.86
CA LYS A 39 -12.10 -0.45 -10.04
C LYS A 39 -12.32 -1.97 -10.02
N GLU A 40 -13.59 -2.38 -10.04
CA GLU A 40 -13.94 -3.79 -10.16
C GLU A 40 -13.33 -4.44 -11.42
N GLY A 41 -12.84 -5.67 -11.26
CA GLY A 41 -12.22 -6.45 -12.33
C GLY A 41 -10.78 -6.02 -12.69
N VAL A 42 -10.25 -4.95 -12.10
CA VAL A 42 -8.85 -4.54 -12.25
C VAL A 42 -8.09 -4.82 -10.95
N LYS A 43 -6.98 -5.54 -11.05
CA LYS A 43 -6.09 -5.78 -9.90
C LYS A 43 -4.79 -5.03 -10.09
N VAL A 44 -4.53 -4.07 -9.22
CA VAL A 44 -3.19 -3.46 -9.10
C VAL A 44 -2.25 -4.50 -8.52
N SER A 45 -1.08 -4.68 -9.14
CA SER A 45 -0.09 -5.62 -8.62
C SER A 45 0.54 -5.09 -7.32
N HIS A 46 0.88 -6.00 -6.40
CA HIS A 46 1.60 -5.64 -5.16
C HIS A 46 2.88 -4.85 -5.46
N LYS A 47 3.61 -5.21 -6.52
CA LYS A 47 4.81 -4.47 -6.95
C LYS A 47 4.52 -2.98 -7.21
N ARG A 48 3.38 -2.66 -7.83
CA ARG A 48 2.99 -1.28 -8.11
C ARG A 48 2.52 -0.56 -6.85
N MET A 49 1.80 -1.24 -5.96
CA MET A 49 1.42 -0.69 -4.64
C MET A 49 2.66 -0.34 -3.81
N MET A 50 3.59 -1.28 -3.68
CA MET A 50 4.84 -1.09 -2.96
C MET A 50 5.68 0.04 -3.55
N ARG A 51 5.74 0.19 -4.88
CA ARG A 51 6.44 1.31 -5.52
C ARG A 51 5.86 2.66 -5.11
N VAL A 52 4.53 2.78 -5.09
CA VAL A 52 3.86 4.02 -4.68
C VAL A 52 4.12 4.31 -3.20
N MET A 53 3.99 3.32 -2.32
CA MET A 53 4.25 3.53 -0.89
C MET A 53 5.70 3.91 -0.62
N ASN A 54 6.68 3.23 -1.24
CA ASN A 54 8.10 3.59 -1.11
C ASN A 54 8.43 5.02 -1.59
N GLU A 55 7.68 5.55 -2.56
CA GLU A 55 7.95 6.88 -3.10
C GLU A 55 7.41 8.00 -2.20
N TYR A 56 6.33 7.74 -1.44
CA TYR A 56 5.56 8.78 -0.75
C TYR A 56 5.30 8.50 0.74
N ALA A 57 5.84 7.41 1.29
CA ALA A 57 5.73 7.04 2.69
C ALA A 57 7.01 6.34 3.16
N ASP A 58 7.27 6.40 4.46
CA ASP A 58 8.28 5.56 5.09
C ASP A 58 7.72 4.14 5.23
N PHE A 59 8.03 3.28 4.25
CA PHE A 59 7.46 1.96 4.07
C PHE A 59 8.55 0.88 4.08
N GLU A 60 8.33 -0.16 4.88
CA GLU A 60 9.19 -1.35 4.93
C GLU A 60 8.36 -2.64 4.91
N ILE A 61 9.00 -3.73 4.50
CA ILE A 61 8.40 -5.08 4.48
C ILE A 61 9.13 -5.95 5.50
N SER A 62 8.38 -6.57 6.40
CA SER A 62 8.90 -7.54 7.36
C SER A 62 8.28 -8.93 7.15
N TYR A 63 9.12 -9.96 7.29
CA TYR A 63 8.71 -11.37 7.23
C TYR A 63 8.91 -11.98 8.62
N ASN A 64 7.84 -12.46 9.23
CA ASN A 64 7.87 -13.08 10.56
C ASN A 64 7.63 -14.59 10.43
N ILE A 65 8.52 -15.40 11.02
CA ILE A 65 8.42 -16.86 11.04
C ILE A 65 8.46 -17.33 12.49
N GLN A 66 7.50 -18.18 12.87
CA GLN A 66 7.46 -18.81 14.19
C GLN A 66 7.25 -20.32 14.04
N PRO A 67 7.84 -21.15 14.91
CA PRO A 67 7.56 -22.58 14.92
C PRO A 67 6.07 -22.82 15.19
N LYS A 68 5.48 -23.80 14.51
CA LYS A 68 4.12 -24.25 14.85
C LYS A 68 4.17 -24.84 16.26
N SER A 69 3.53 -24.20 17.23
CA SER A 69 3.39 -24.76 18.57
C SER A 69 2.49 -25.99 18.47
N SER A 70 3.08 -27.18 18.45
CA SER A 70 2.35 -28.42 18.73
C SER A 70 1.97 -28.41 20.21
N LYS A 71 0.68 -28.26 20.50
CA LYS A 71 0.11 -28.65 21.78
C LYS A 71 -0.09 -30.16 21.80
#